data_AF-A0A2V1DCG0-F1
#
_entry.id   AF-A0A2V1DCG0-F1
#
_cell.length_a   1.000
_cell.length_b   1.000
_cell.length_c   1.000
_cell.angle_alpha   90.00
_cell.angle_beta   90.00
_cell.angle_gamma   90.00
#
_symmetry.space_group_name_H-M   'P 1'
#
loop_
_entity.id
_entity.type
_entity.pdbx_description
1 polymer ?
#
loop_
_entity_poly.entity_id
_entity_poly.type
_entity_poly.pdbx_seq_one_letter_code
_entity_poly.pdbx_strand_id
1 'polypeptide(L)'
;MAANQRTSNQRDASSRGSSSVPTKDPTRPRSEEWSEVDDPNERRKIQNKLAQRRFRDKVREQKEDAEREADNQRRAGSSYASPEPGEIEQNHDLSGLPWGGISMKHIVEAGKTKEQNSQRSSRESSVYAAASRTGGSSR
;
A
#
# COMPACT_ATOMS: atom_id res chain seq x y z
N MET A 1 -41.43 11.42 -37.02
CA MET A 1 -40.46 12.47 -36.65
C MET A 1 -41.26 13.69 -36.19
N ALA A 2 -41.38 13.90 -34.88
CA ALA A 2 -42.16 14.99 -34.30
C ALA A 2 -41.20 16.03 -33.71
N ALA A 3 -41.44 17.29 -34.08
CA ALA A 3 -40.63 18.45 -33.72
C ALA A 3 -41.17 19.19 -32.50
N ASN A 4 -40.28 19.98 -31.89
CA ASN A 4 -40.50 21.06 -30.91
C ASN A 4 -40.89 20.61 -29.49
N GLN A 5 -40.31 21.14 -28.41
CA GLN A 5 -40.02 22.54 -28.12
C GLN A 5 -38.80 22.70 -27.20
N ARG A 6 -37.90 23.64 -27.53
CA ARG A 6 -36.87 24.17 -26.64
C ARG A 6 -37.47 25.29 -25.81
N THR A 7 -37.55 25.13 -24.49
CA THR A 7 -37.92 26.22 -23.58
C THR A 7 -36.65 26.92 -23.09
N SER A 8 -36.51 28.16 -23.53
CA SER A 8 -35.53 29.15 -23.10
C SER A 8 -35.90 29.71 -21.71
N ASN A 9 -35.10 29.43 -20.69
CA ASN A 9 -35.12 30.18 -19.43
C ASN A 9 -33.91 31.13 -19.38
N GLN A 10 -34.14 32.38 -19.79
CA GLN A 10 -33.33 33.52 -19.39
C GLN A 10 -34.11 34.34 -18.36
N ARG A 11 -33.35 35.11 -17.56
CA ARG A 11 -33.71 36.03 -16.46
C ARG A 11 -33.61 35.32 -15.10
N ASP A 12 -32.78 35.75 -14.15
CA ASP A 12 -32.53 37.13 -13.75
C ASP A 12 -31.06 37.41 -13.39
N ALA A 13 -30.54 38.49 -13.96
CA ALA A 13 -29.39 39.20 -13.43
C ALA A 13 -29.85 40.01 -12.20
N SER A 14 -29.29 39.72 -11.03
CA SER A 14 -29.24 40.68 -9.93
C SER A 14 -27.79 40.84 -9.50
N SER A 15 -27.20 41.94 -9.97
CA SER A 15 -25.99 42.51 -9.41
C SER A 15 -26.32 43.05 -8.02
N ARG A 16 -25.51 42.68 -7.01
CA ARG A 16 -25.29 43.40 -5.75
C ARG A 16 -24.21 42.68 -4.95
N GLY A 17 -23.15 43.42 -4.61
CA GLY A 17 -22.21 43.00 -3.58
C GLY A 17 -20.78 42.85 -4.06
N SER A 18 -20.15 43.97 -4.43
CA SER A 18 -18.71 44.12 -4.26
C SER A 18 -18.37 43.87 -2.78
N SER A 19 -17.84 42.70 -2.46
CA SER A 19 -16.96 42.51 -1.31
C SER A 19 -15.64 41.98 -1.86
N SER A 20 -14.70 42.89 -2.06
CA SER A 20 -13.31 42.60 -2.37
C SER A 20 -12.68 41.83 -1.20
N VAL A 21 -12.87 40.50 -1.19
CA VAL A 21 -12.04 39.59 -0.41
C VAL A 21 -10.79 39.33 -1.25
N PRO A 22 -9.57 39.56 -0.74
CA PRO A 22 -8.37 39.25 -1.50
C PRO A 22 -8.36 37.75 -1.81
N THR A 23 -8.44 37.43 -3.09
CA THR A 23 -8.33 36.08 -3.64
C THR A 23 -6.96 35.54 -3.27
N LYS A 24 -6.86 34.82 -2.15
CA LYS A 24 -5.63 34.14 -1.75
C LYS A 24 -5.30 33.06 -2.78
N ASP A 25 -4.15 33.27 -3.41
CA ASP A 25 -3.56 32.45 -4.44
C ASP A 25 -3.51 30.96 -4.01
N PRO A 26 -4.12 30.01 -4.76
CA PRO A 26 -4.16 28.60 -4.38
C PRO A 26 -2.81 27.87 -4.54
N THR A 27 -1.76 28.58 -4.96
CA THR A 27 -0.46 28.01 -5.36
C THR A 27 0.62 28.02 -4.27
N ARG A 28 0.44 28.74 -3.15
CA ARG A 28 1.39 28.71 -2.03
C ARG A 28 1.23 27.43 -1.19
N PRO A 29 2.30 26.84 -0.65
CA PRO A 29 2.20 25.76 0.32
C PRO A 29 1.28 26.19 1.46
N ARG A 30 0.11 25.55 1.59
CA ARG A 30 -0.90 25.86 2.63
C ARG A 30 -0.37 25.76 4.08
N SER A 31 0.85 25.26 4.26
CA SER A 31 1.61 25.23 5.50
C SER A 31 2.10 26.61 5.95
N GLU A 32 2.38 27.54 5.04
CA GLU A 32 2.96 28.85 5.37
C GLU A 32 1.91 29.90 5.76
N GLU A 33 0.63 29.64 5.46
CA GLU A 33 -0.46 30.60 5.62
C GLU A 33 -0.85 30.90 7.08
N TRP A 34 -0.45 30.07 8.05
CA TRP A 34 -0.72 30.29 9.49
C TRP A 34 0.52 30.66 10.29
N SER A 35 1.73 30.51 9.73
CA SER A 35 2.97 30.99 10.34
C SER A 35 3.14 32.50 10.19
N GLU A 36 2.58 33.09 9.13
CA GLU A 36 2.70 34.51 8.77
C GLU A 36 1.55 35.39 9.31
N VAL A 37 0.64 34.84 10.11
CA VAL A 37 -0.54 35.57 10.64
C VAL A 37 -0.24 36.10 12.03
N ASP A 38 -0.21 37.43 12.17
CA ASP A 38 0.00 38.12 13.45
C ASP A 38 -1.17 37.95 14.43
N ASP A 39 -2.41 37.90 13.94
CA ASP A 39 -3.60 37.79 14.78
C ASP A 39 -3.79 36.37 15.37
N PRO A 40 -3.78 36.20 16.71
CA PRO A 40 -3.87 34.87 17.33
C PRO A 40 -5.18 34.13 17.03
N ASN A 41 -6.29 34.86 16.98
CA ASN A 41 -7.62 34.28 16.71
C ASN A 41 -7.73 33.78 15.26
N GLU A 42 -7.18 34.51 14.31
CA GLU A 42 -7.19 34.11 12.90
C GLU A 42 -6.29 32.92 12.67
N ARG A 43 -5.09 32.94 13.27
CA ARG A 43 -4.16 31.81 13.28
C ARG A 43 -4.84 30.53 13.80
N ARG A 44 -5.59 30.63 14.90
CA ARG A 44 -6.31 29.49 15.48
C ARG A 44 -7.39 28.94 14.55
N LYS A 45 -8.12 29.80 13.84
CA LYS A 45 -9.12 29.37 12.84
C LYS A 45 -8.47 28.61 11.68
N ILE A 46 -7.34 29.10 11.18
CA ILE A 46 -6.61 28.44 10.07
C ILE A 46 -6.07 27.07 10.52
N GLN A 47 -5.51 26.99 11.74
CA GLN A 47 -5.06 25.72 12.32
C GLN A 47 -6.20 24.71 12.43
N ASN A 48 -7.35 25.09 13.00
CA ASN A 48 -8.51 24.19 13.13
C ASN A 48 -8.99 23.70 11.75
N LYS A 49 -9.06 24.59 10.76
CA LYS A 49 -9.42 24.23 9.39
C LYS A 49 -8.47 23.20 8.80
N LEU A 50 -7.16 23.37 9.00
CA LEU A 50 -6.15 22.45 8.50
C LEU A 50 -6.17 21.11 9.25
N ALA A 51 -6.27 21.14 10.58
CA ALA A 51 -6.37 19.96 11.41
C ALA A 51 -7.59 19.12 11.01
N GLN A 52 -8.74 19.76 10.77
CA GLN A 52 -9.95 19.06 10.36
C GLN A 52 -9.85 18.48 8.95
N ARG A 53 -9.19 19.18 8.02
CA ARG A 53 -8.88 18.63 6.70
C ARG A 53 -7.99 17.40 6.82
N ARG A 54 -6.87 17.49 7.55
CA ARG A 54 -5.94 16.38 7.77
C ARG A 54 -6.60 15.20 8.47
N PHE A 55 -7.47 15.46 9.44
CA PHE A 55 -8.25 14.42 10.09
C PHE A 55 -9.14 13.68 9.08
N ARG A 56 -9.89 14.41 8.25
CA ARG A 56 -10.74 13.80 7.21
C ARG A 56 -9.94 13.05 6.15
N ASP A 57 -8.78 13.58 5.78
CA ASP A 57 -7.88 12.93 4.81
C ASP A 57 -7.31 11.63 5.40
N LYS A 58 -6.83 11.65 6.65
CA LYS A 58 -6.35 10.45 7.36
C LYS A 58 -7.45 9.39 7.55
N VAL A 59 -8.67 9.80 7.87
CA VAL A 59 -9.81 8.86 7.97
C VAL A 59 -10.13 8.22 6.62
N ARG A 60 -10.04 8.97 5.53
CA ARG A 60 -10.23 8.43 4.17
C ARG A 60 -9.10 7.47 3.78
N GLU A 61 -7.86 7.86 4.04
CA GLU A 61 -6.66 7.06 3.80
C GLU A 61 -6.69 5.75 4.56
N GLN A 62 -7.02 5.75 5.86
CA GLN A 62 -7.16 4.53 6.65
C GLN A 62 -8.21 3.56 6.09
N LYS A 63 -9.32 4.09 5.56
CA LYS A 63 -10.34 3.27 4.93
C LYS A 63 -9.82 2.64 3.64
N GLU A 64 -9.14 3.42 2.80
CA GLU A 64 -8.55 2.94 1.54
C GLU A 64 -7.43 1.93 1.80
N ASP A 65 -6.57 2.17 2.79
CA ASP A 65 -5.49 1.28 3.18
C ASP A 65 -6.04 -0.07 3.66
N ALA A 66 -7.10 -0.06 4.48
CA ALA A 66 -7.76 -1.28 4.92
C ALA A 66 -8.39 -2.06 3.75
N GLU A 67 -8.99 -1.37 2.78
CA GLU A 67 -9.52 -2.00 1.57
C GLU A 67 -8.40 -2.60 0.70
N ARG A 68 -7.31 -1.85 0.50
CA ARG A 68 -6.14 -2.30 -0.24
C ARG A 68 -5.49 -3.50 0.42
N GLU A 69 -5.38 -3.50 1.75
CA GLU A 69 -4.83 -4.62 2.50
C GLU A 69 -5.74 -5.86 2.41
N ALA A 70 -7.06 -5.71 2.52
CA ALA A 70 -7.99 -6.82 2.36
C ALA A 70 -7.94 -7.43 0.95
N ASP A 71 -7.88 -6.58 -0.08
CA ASP A 71 -7.73 -7.05 -1.47
C ASP A 71 -6.36 -7.66 -1.73
N ASN A 72 -5.30 -7.11 -1.14
CA ASN A 72 -3.98 -7.72 -1.19
C ASN A 72 -3.98 -9.07 -0.48
N GLN A 73 -4.56 -9.22 0.72
CA GLN A 73 -4.65 -10.51 1.40
C GLN A 73 -5.42 -11.54 0.57
N ARG A 74 -6.54 -11.15 -0.06
CA ARG A 74 -7.31 -12.02 -0.96
C ARG A 74 -6.49 -12.48 -2.17
N ARG A 75 -5.74 -11.58 -2.79
CA ARG A 75 -4.96 -11.86 -4.01
C ARG A 75 -3.62 -12.54 -3.71
N ALA A 76 -2.97 -12.15 -2.62
CA ALA A 76 -1.64 -12.58 -2.23
C ALA A 76 -1.60 -13.92 -1.49
N GLY A 77 -2.76 -14.53 -1.19
CA GLY A 77 -2.84 -15.87 -0.58
C GLY A 77 -2.07 -16.95 -1.34
N SER A 78 -1.68 -16.72 -2.59
CA SER A 78 -0.80 -17.62 -3.35
C SER A 78 0.26 -16.92 -4.23
N SER A 79 0.31 -15.58 -4.30
CA SER A 79 1.17 -14.88 -5.26
C SER A 79 2.65 -14.79 -4.87
N TYR A 80 2.97 -14.88 -3.57
CA TYR A 80 4.36 -14.87 -3.07
C TYR A 80 4.79 -16.23 -2.50
N ALA A 81 3.93 -17.24 -2.55
CA ALA A 81 4.26 -18.60 -2.12
C ALA A 81 5.08 -19.29 -3.21
N SER A 82 6.24 -19.86 -2.86
CA SER A 82 6.96 -20.73 -3.78
C SER A 82 6.10 -21.96 -4.09
N PRO A 83 5.91 -22.32 -5.38
CA PRO A 83 5.03 -23.42 -5.77
C PRO A 83 5.47 -24.73 -5.11
N GLU A 84 4.52 -25.58 -4.73
CA GLU A 84 4.83 -26.94 -4.30
C GLU A 84 5.29 -27.78 -5.52
N PRO A 85 6.26 -28.69 -5.36
CA PRO A 85 6.74 -29.51 -6.48
C PRO A 85 5.65 -30.41 -7.07
N GLY A 86 4.55 -30.64 -6.35
CA GLY A 86 3.36 -31.36 -6.84
C GLY A 86 2.39 -30.50 -7.66
N GLU A 87 2.46 -29.17 -7.56
CA GLU A 87 1.58 -28.23 -8.28
C GLU A 87 2.17 -27.79 -9.63
N ILE A 88 3.47 -28.02 -9.83
CA ILE A 88 4.14 -27.77 -11.09
C ILE A 88 3.74 -28.88 -12.06
N GLU A 89 2.71 -28.60 -12.87
CA GLU A 89 2.30 -29.49 -13.95
C GLU A 89 3.49 -29.75 -14.87
N GLN A 90 3.89 -31.01 -14.96
CA GLN A 90 4.99 -31.45 -15.78
C GLN A 90 4.51 -31.50 -17.23
N ASN A 91 4.39 -30.33 -17.86
CA ASN A 91 4.21 -30.20 -19.30
C ASN A 91 5.49 -30.73 -19.97
N HIS A 92 5.56 -32.06 -20.12
CA HIS A 92 6.63 -32.82 -20.76
C HIS A 92 6.72 -32.55 -22.28
N ASP A 93 5.87 -31.67 -22.80
CA ASP A 93 5.59 -31.57 -24.24
C ASP A 93 6.64 -30.80 -25.05
N LEU A 94 7.73 -30.35 -24.44
CA LEU A 94 8.78 -29.59 -25.14
C LEU A 94 10.06 -30.37 -25.44
N SER A 95 10.23 -31.62 -24.99
CA SER A 95 11.49 -32.33 -25.22
C SER A 95 11.52 -33.08 -26.55
N GLY A 96 11.69 -32.32 -27.65
CA GLY A 96 12.25 -32.85 -28.90
C GLY A 96 13.75 -33.16 -28.83
N LEU A 97 14.35 -33.03 -27.64
CA LEU A 97 15.75 -33.33 -27.34
C LEU A 97 15.88 -34.77 -26.85
N PRO A 98 16.86 -35.55 -27.33
CA PRO A 98 16.99 -36.98 -27.03
C PRO A 98 17.31 -37.31 -25.56
N TRP A 99 17.61 -36.30 -24.76
CA TRP A 99 17.96 -36.39 -23.34
C TRP A 99 16.90 -35.79 -22.41
N GLY A 100 15.75 -35.36 -22.93
CA GLY A 100 14.68 -34.74 -22.14
C GLY A 100 14.94 -33.27 -21.79
N GLY A 101 13.86 -32.54 -21.52
CA GLY A 101 13.91 -31.13 -21.11
C GLY A 101 14.21 -30.94 -19.63
N ILE A 102 14.49 -29.71 -19.22
CA ILE A 102 14.74 -29.37 -17.81
C ILE A 102 13.46 -29.54 -16.99
N SER A 103 13.52 -30.33 -15.92
CA SER A 103 12.38 -30.54 -15.02
C SER A 103 12.33 -29.48 -13.91
N MET A 104 11.40 -28.53 -14.03
CA MET A 104 11.15 -27.51 -13.01
C MET A 104 10.74 -28.11 -11.67
N LYS A 105 9.99 -29.23 -11.68
CA LYS A 105 9.65 -29.99 -10.46
C LYS A 105 10.90 -30.40 -9.69
N HIS A 106 11.89 -30.96 -10.38
CA HIS A 106 13.11 -31.44 -9.74
C HIS A 106 13.96 -30.29 -9.18
N ILE A 107 14.01 -29.16 -9.89
CA ILE A 107 14.71 -27.95 -9.42
C ILE A 107 14.08 -27.43 -8.13
N VAL A 108 12.75 -27.34 -8.07
CA VAL A 108 12.03 -26.83 -6.88
C VAL A 108 12.14 -27.81 -5.70
N GLU A 109 12.04 -29.11 -5.96
CA GLU A 109 12.21 -30.16 -4.94
C GLU A 109 13.63 -30.17 -4.35
N ALA A 110 14.66 -30.07 -5.20
CA ALA A 110 16.05 -29.94 -4.77
C ALA A 110 16.31 -28.64 -3.98
N GLY A 111 15.67 -27.54 -4.39
CA GLY A 111 15.71 -26.27 -3.66
C GLY A 111 15.14 -26.38 -2.25
N LYS A 112 13.91 -26.93 -2.12
CA LYS A 112 13.24 -27.08 -0.82
C LYS A 112 13.97 -28.04 0.12
N THR A 113 14.49 -29.14 -0.38
CA THR A 113 15.25 -30.11 0.43
C THR A 113 16.55 -29.48 0.97
N LYS A 114 17.24 -28.69 0.14
CA LYS A 114 18.44 -27.94 0.55
C LYS A 114 18.10 -26.87 1.60
N GLU A 115 17.03 -26.11 1.39
CA GLU A 115 16.60 -25.07 2.33
C GLU A 115 16.21 -25.69 3.68
N GLN A 116 15.38 -26.73 3.69
CA GLN A 116 14.98 -27.42 4.94
C GLN A 116 16.17 -27.97 5.70
N ASN A 117 17.16 -28.54 5.00
CA ASN A 117 18.39 -29.01 5.64
C ASN A 117 19.19 -27.85 6.25
N SER A 118 19.31 -26.73 5.54
CA SER A 118 19.99 -25.52 6.05
C SER A 118 19.27 -24.89 7.25
N GLN A 119 17.94 -24.90 7.27
CA GLN A 119 17.16 -24.41 8.40
C GLN A 119 17.28 -25.33 9.62
N ARG A 120 17.27 -26.66 9.43
CA ARG A 120 17.50 -27.63 10.51
C ARG A 120 18.89 -27.48 11.10
N SER A 121 19.93 -27.42 10.27
CA SER A 121 21.30 -27.26 10.75
C SER A 121 21.53 -25.92 11.46
N SER A 122 20.90 -24.83 10.99
CA SER A 122 20.99 -23.52 11.65
C SER A 122 20.32 -23.51 13.02
N ARG A 123 19.18 -24.20 13.16
CA ARG A 123 18.49 -24.36 14.45
C ARG A 123 19.27 -25.22 15.43
N GLU A 124 19.88 -26.29 14.94
CA GLU A 124 20.72 -27.15 15.77
C GLU A 124 21.99 -26.41 16.21
N SER A 125 22.63 -25.67 15.30
CA SER A 125 23.79 -24.83 15.62
C SER A 125 23.47 -23.74 16.66
N SER A 126 22.31 -23.07 16.54
CA SER A 126 21.93 -22.02 17.49
C SER A 126 21.56 -22.56 18.87
N VAL A 127 20.96 -23.74 18.98
CA VAL A 127 20.68 -24.39 20.27
C VAL A 127 21.98 -24.75 21.00
N TYR A 128 22.98 -25.30 20.31
CA TYR A 128 24.30 -25.58 20.90
C TYR A 128 25.08 -24.28 21.26
N ALA A 129 24.93 -23.22 20.48
CA ALA A 129 25.50 -21.91 20.78
C ALA A 129 24.81 -21.18 21.95
N ALA A 130 23.50 -21.40 22.16
CA ALA A 130 22.76 -20.84 23.28
C ALA A 130 23.06 -21.57 24.60
N ALA A 131 23.19 -22.90 24.56
CA ALA A 131 23.53 -23.71 25.73
C ALA A 131 24.94 -23.40 26.28
N SER A 132 25.91 -23.10 25.40
CA SER A 132 27.29 -22.78 25.82
C SER A 132 27.45 -21.37 26.45
N ARG A 133 26.47 -20.47 26.31
CA ARG A 133 26.52 -19.11 26.86
C ARG A 133 25.98 -18.99 28.29
N THR A 134 25.24 -19.98 28.78
CA THR A 134 24.56 -19.92 30.09
C THR A 134 25.25 -20.76 31.18
N GLY A 135 26.29 -21.52 30.83
CA GLY A 135 26.93 -22.52 31.70
C GLY A 135 28.25 -22.10 32.35
N GLY A 136 28.42 -20.84 32.76
CA GLY A 136 29.73 -20.37 33.23
C GLY A 136 29.73 -19.20 34.20
N SER A 137 29.12 -19.34 35.37
CA SER A 137 29.60 -18.64 36.57
C SER A 137 29.00 -19.27 37.83
N SER A 138 29.69 -20.28 38.35
CA SER A 138 29.52 -20.73 39.72
C SER A 138 30.91 -20.91 40.30
N ARG A 139 31.28 -19.97 41.17
CA ARG A 139 32.21 -20.04 42.33
C ARG A 139 32.93 -18.72 42.54
#